data_AF-A0A0C9Y532-F1
#
_entry.id   AF-A0A0C9Y532-F1
#
_cell.length_a   1.000
_cell.length_b   1.000
_cell.length_c   1.000
_cell.angle_alpha   90.00
_cell.angle_beta   90.00
_cell.angle_gamma   90.00
#
_symmetry.space_group_name_H-M   'P 1'
#
loop_
_entity.id
_entity.type
_entity.pdbx_description
1 polymer ?
#
loop_
_entity_poly.entity_id
_entity_poly.type
_entity_poly.pdbx_seq_one_letter_code
_entity_poly.pdbx_strand_id
1 'polypeptide(L)' 'QHSLKHYHDLIILFGAPNGLCSSITESKHIKAVKKPYRCTSHFKALGQMLIINQHLDKLASARTDFSARGMLS' A
#
# COMPACT_ATOMS: atom_id res chain seq x y z
N GLN A 1 -26.51 0.76 14.15
CA GLN A 1 -25.77 2.04 14.07
C GLN A 1 -24.48 1.91 14.90
N HIS A 2 -23.33 1.61 14.30
CA HIS A 2 -22.05 1.47 15.02
C HIS A 2 -20.85 2.12 14.30
N SER A 3 -21.03 2.58 13.05
CA SER A 3 -19.93 3.11 12.24
C SER A 3 -19.48 4.51 12.66
N LEU A 4 -20.38 5.35 13.19
CA LEU A 4 -20.10 6.76 13.50
C LEU A 4 -19.15 7.01 14.68
N LYS A 5 -19.00 6.05 15.62
CA LYS A 5 -18.07 6.22 16.76
C LYS A 5 -16.61 6.22 16.33
N HIS A 6 -16.24 5.44 15.32
CA HIS A 6 -14.86 5.32 14.85
C HIS A 6 -14.42 6.46 13.93
N TYR A 7 -15.36 7.26 13.41
CA TYR A 7 -15.03 8.38 12.52
C TYR A 7 -14.25 9.47 13.23
N HIS A 8 -14.58 9.78 14.48
CA HIS A 8 -13.92 10.86 15.22
C HIS A 8 -12.41 10.57 15.43
N ASP A 9 -12.08 9.34 15.85
CA ASP A 9 -10.69 8.93 16.05
C ASP A 9 -9.90 8.91 14.73
N LEU A 10 -10.52 8.43 13.65
CA LEU A 10 -9.90 8.41 12.32
C LEU A 10 -9.70 9.83 11.74
N ILE A 11 -10.61 10.75 12.05
CA ILE A 11 -10.49 12.17 11.67
C ILE A 11 -9.33 12.84 12.41
N ILE A 12 -9.15 12.56 13.71
CA ILE A 12 -8.04 13.10 14.50
C ILE A 12 -6.71 12.50 14.06
N LEU A 13 -6.64 11.18 13.87
CA LEU A 13 -5.38 10.49 13.60
C LEU A 13 -4.87 10.69 12.17
N PHE A 14 -5.78 10.97 11.22
CA PHE A 14 -5.43 11.01 9.80
C PHE A 14 -5.98 12.23 9.04
N GLY A 15 -6.64 13.17 9.72
CA GLY A 15 -7.01 14.48 9.17
C GLY A 15 -8.04 14.45 8.05
N ALA A 16 -8.86 13.40 7.94
CA ALA A 16 -9.73 13.21 6.79
C ALA A 16 -11.20 12.92 7.21
N PRO A 17 -12.10 13.90 7.13
CA PRO A 17 -13.53 13.65 7.33
C PRO A 17 -14.05 12.80 6.17
N ASN A 18 -14.96 11.87 6.48
CA ASN A 18 -15.73 11.08 5.50
C ASN A 18 -15.02 9.84 4.92
N GLY A 19 -14.09 9.24 5.66
CA GLY A 19 -13.52 7.92 5.29
C GLY A 19 -12.47 7.98 4.19
N LEU A 20 -12.05 9.18 3.78
CA LEU A 20 -10.93 9.40 2.87
C LEU A 20 -9.62 8.86 3.44
N CYS A 21 -9.40 8.96 4.75
CA CYS A 21 -8.28 8.26 5.41
C CYS A 21 -8.40 6.74 5.23
N SER A 22 -9.59 6.19 5.49
CA SER A 22 -9.85 4.76 5.37
C SER A 22 -9.60 4.30 3.94
N SER A 23 -9.99 5.08 2.92
CA SER A 23 -9.74 4.74 1.52
C SER A 23 -8.26 4.86 1.12
N ILE A 24 -7.51 5.83 1.68
CA ILE A 24 -6.06 5.94 1.47
C ILE A 24 -5.31 4.75 2.08
N THR A 25 -5.65 4.40 3.32
CA THR A 25 -5.04 3.25 4.03
C THR A 25 -5.45 1.92 3.41
N GLU A 26 -6.72 1.77 3.02
CA GLU A 26 -7.24 0.63 2.26
C GLU A 26 -6.52 0.48 0.91
N SER A 27 -6.30 1.58 0.19
CA SER A 27 -5.57 1.57 -1.09
C SER A 27 -4.12 1.12 -0.92
N LYS A 28 -3.42 1.65 0.10
CA LYS A 28 -2.05 1.22 0.44
C LYS A 28 -2.02 -0.25 0.87
N HIS A 29 -3.00 -0.70 1.65
CA HIS A 29 -3.17 -2.10 2.06
C HIS A 29 -3.47 -3.03 0.87
N ILE A 30 -4.26 -2.60 -0.12
CA ILE A 30 -4.47 -3.37 -1.35
C ILE A 30 -3.14 -3.62 -2.05
N LYS A 31 -2.30 -2.59 -2.18
CA LYS A 31 -1.02 -2.67 -2.89
C LYS A 31 0.03 -3.49 -2.14
N ALA A 32 0.18 -3.27 -0.83
CA ALA A 32 1.21 -3.93 -0.02
C ALA A 32 0.80 -5.32 0.50
N VAL A 33 -0.50 -5.60 0.59
CA VAL A 33 -1.02 -6.83 1.22
C VAL A 33 -1.88 -7.64 0.26
N LYS A 34 -3.05 -7.11 -0.17
CA LYS A 34 -4.01 -7.93 -0.95
C LYS A 34 -3.46 -8.39 -2.31
N LYS A 35 -2.74 -7.53 -3.04
CA LYS A 35 -2.12 -7.88 -4.33
C LYS A 35 -1.00 -8.91 -4.17
N PRO A 36 0.03 -8.72 -3.32
CA PRO A 36 1.09 -9.71 -3.11
C PRO A 36 0.55 -11.04 -2.60
N TYR A 37 -0.42 -11.03 -1.67
CA TYR A 37 -1.01 -12.24 -1.10
C TYR A 37 -1.59 -13.18 -2.18
N ARG A 38 -2.30 -12.63 -3.17
CA ARG A 38 -2.85 -13.40 -4.31
C ARG A 38 -1.78 -14.08 -5.17
N CYS A 39 -0.52 -13.63 -5.09
CA CYS A 39 0.60 -14.17 -5.85
C CYS A 39 1.53 -15.06 -5.00
N THR A 40 1.23 -15.28 -3.71
CA THR A 40 2.03 -16.16 -2.85
C THR A 40 1.60 -17.61 -2.95
N SER A 41 2.46 -18.54 -2.51
CA SER A 41 2.11 -19.96 -2.38
C SER A 41 1.32 -20.29 -1.10
N HIS A 42 0.87 -19.26 -0.36
CA HIS A 42 0.20 -19.35 0.95
C HIS A 42 1.04 -19.98 2.09
N PHE A 43 2.13 -20.67 1.78
CA PHE A 43 3.11 -21.14 2.76
C PHE A 43 4.09 -20.03 3.15
N LYS A 44 4.08 -19.62 4.42
CA LYS A 44 4.88 -18.48 4.93
C LYS A 44 4.67 -17.19 4.10
N ALA A 45 3.40 -16.92 3.76
CA ALA A 45 3.00 -15.83 2.86
C ALA A 45 3.56 -14.46 3.28
N LEU A 46 3.60 -14.14 4.58
CA LEU A 46 4.10 -12.86 5.07
C LEU A 46 5.55 -12.59 4.60
N GLY A 47 6.44 -13.58 4.71
CA GLY A 47 7.84 -13.43 4.27
C GLY A 47 7.94 -13.23 2.76
N GLN A 48 7.13 -13.97 1.99
CA GLN A 48 7.08 -13.80 0.54
C GLN A 48 6.55 -12.40 0.15
N MET A 49 5.52 -11.91 0.83
CA MET A 49 4.95 -10.58 0.59
C MET A 49 5.96 -9.47 0.91
N LEU A 50 6.75 -9.61 1.98
CA LEU A 50 7.82 -8.66 2.30
C LEU A 50 8.88 -8.61 1.19
N ILE A 51 9.30 -9.77 0.68
CA ILE A 51 10.27 -9.84 -0.43
C ILE A 51 9.69 -9.23 -1.70
N ILE A 52 8.43 -9.51 -2.04
CA ILE A 52 7.74 -8.95 -3.20
C ILE A 52 7.67 -7.42 -3.08
N ASN A 53 7.24 -6.90 -1.93
CA ASN A 53 7.17 -5.46 -1.70
C ASN A 53 8.54 -4.79 -1.83
N GLN A 54 9.58 -5.39 -1.24
CA GLN A 54 10.94 -4.86 -1.37
C GLN A 54 11.42 -4.84 -2.84
N HIS A 55 11.10 -5.87 -3.62
CA HIS A 55 11.47 -5.91 -5.03
C HIS A 55 10.73 -4.83 -5.84
N LEU A 56 9.42 -4.67 -5.60
CA LEU A 56 8.62 -3.63 -6.24
C LEU A 56 9.12 -2.21 -5.92
N ASP A 57 9.53 -1.96 -4.68
CA ASP A 57 10.08 -0.66 -4.27
C ASP A 57 11.42 -0.38 -4.96
N LYS A 58 12.30 -1.39 -5.06
CA LYS A 58 13.57 -1.27 -5.82
C LYS A 58 13.32 -0.99 -7.29
N LEU A 59 12.37 -1.68 -7.92
CA LEU A 59 12.01 -1.45 -9.32
C LEU A 59 11.42 -0.05 -9.53
N ALA A 60 10.58 0.43 -8.61
CA ALA A 60 10.03 1.78 -8.66
C ALA A 60 11.15 2.83 -8.57
N SER A 61 12.10 2.66 -7.63
CA SER A 61 13.26 3.54 -7.48
C SER A 61 14.15 3.52 -8.74
N ALA A 62 14.43 2.33 -9.29
CA ALA A 62 15.23 2.19 -10.51
C ALA A 62 14.54 2.85 -11.72
N ARG A 63 13.21 2.70 -11.83
CA ARG A 63 12.43 3.36 -12.87
C ARG A 63 12.54 4.88 -12.78
N THR A 64 12.44 5.45 -11.58
CA THR A 64 12.60 6.89 -11.38
C THR A 64 14.02 7.36 -11.75
N ASP A 65 15.06 6.63 -11.36
CA ASP A 65 16.46 6.95 -11.72
C ASP A 65 16.67 6.89 -13.25
N PHE A 66 16.19 5.85 -13.91
CA PHE A 66 16.33 5.72 -15.36
C PHE A 66 15.51 6.74 -16.14
N SER A 67 14.30 7.09 -15.68
CA SER A 67 13.54 8.20 -16.26
C SER A 67 14.26 9.54 -16.09
N ALA A 68 14.87 9.80 -14.93
CA ALA A 68 15.64 11.03 -14.69
C ALA A 68 16.88 11.14 -15.58
N ARG A 69 17.49 10.00 -15.96
CA ARG A 69 18.62 9.93 -16.89
C ARG A 69 18.21 9.94 -18.37
N GLY A 70 16.91 10.00 -18.68
CA GLY A 70 16.41 9.93 -20.06
C GLY A 70 16.56 8.54 -20.71
N MET A 71 16.75 7.49 -19.91
CA MET A 71 16.93 6.11 -20.38
C MET A 71 15.60 5.36 -20.58
N LEU A 72 14.51 5.87 -20.01
CA LEU A 72 13.15 5.38 -20.22
C LEU A 72 12.36 6.49 -20.91
N SER A 73 12.01 6.25 -22.18
CA SER A 73 11.11 7.09 -22.99
C SER A 73 9.65 6.69 -22.81
#